data_AF-A0A2X3K2B0-F1
#
_entry.id   AF-A0A2X3K2B0-F1
#
_cell.length_a   1.000
_cell.length_b   1.000
_cell.length_c   1.000
_cell.angle_alpha   90.00
_cell.angle_beta   90.00
_cell.angle_gamma   90.00
#
_symmetry.space_group_name_H-M   'P 1'
#
loop_
_entity.id
_entity.type
_entity.pdbx_description
1 polymer ?
#
loop_
_entity_poly.entity_id
_entity_poly.type
_entity_poly.pdbx_seq_one_letter_code
_entity_poly.pdbx_strand_id
1 'polypeptide(L)' 'MWAQLRDDVMRYGIYNQNLQAVPPTGSISYINHATSSIHPIVAKVEIRKEGKQDAFTTLPRL' A
#
# COMPACT_ATOMS: atom_id res chain seq x y z
N MET A 1 -27.71 1.66 -3.88
CA MET A 1 -26.48 0.89 -3.58
C MET A 1 -26.07 1.07 -2.11
N TRP A 2 -25.75 2.28 -1.64
CA TRP A 2 -25.45 2.52 -0.21
C TRP A 2 -26.63 2.31 0.76
N ALA A 3 -27.86 2.70 0.36
CA ALA A 3 -29.04 2.47 1.19
C ALA A 3 -29.32 0.97 1.44
N GLN A 4 -29.18 0.15 0.40
CA GLN A 4 -29.28 -1.32 0.50
C GLN A 4 -28.19 -1.87 1.43
N LEU A 5 -26.93 -1.44 1.27
CA LEU A 5 -25.83 -1.88 2.13
C LEU A 5 -26.07 -1.53 3.60
N ARG A 6 -26.62 -0.34 3.89
CA ARG A 6 -27.02 0.03 5.25
C ARG A 6 -28.05 -0.94 5.80
N ASP A 7 -29.11 -1.23 5.04
CA ASP A 7 -30.20 -2.09 5.49
C ASP A 7 -29.71 -3.53 5.76
N ASP A 8 -28.79 -4.02 4.93
CA ASP A 8 -28.15 -5.32 5.11
C ASP A 8 -27.24 -5.34 6.36
N VAL A 9 -26.44 -4.28 6.59
CA VAL A 9 -25.62 -4.15 7.81
C VAL A 9 -26.48 -4.08 9.07
N MET A 10 -27.63 -3.40 9.03
CA MET A 10 -28.57 -3.36 10.16
C MET A 10 -29.19 -4.73 10.44
N ARG A 11 -29.47 -5.52 9.39
CA ARG A 11 -30.09 -6.84 9.52
C ARG A 11 -29.11 -7.93 9.97
N TYR A 12 -27.89 -7.92 9.43
CA TYR A 12 -26.92 -9.01 9.61
C TYR A 12 -25.72 -8.64 10.48
N GLY A 13 -25.52 -7.35 10.76
CA GLY A 13 -24.34 -6.84 11.45
C GLY A 13 -23.07 -6.88 10.58
N ILE A 14 -21.94 -6.55 11.20
CA ILE A 14 -20.60 -6.74 10.63
C ILE A 14 -19.78 -7.58 11.58
N TYR A 15 -18.97 -8.48 11.04
CA TYR A 15 -18.15 -9.38 11.85
C TYR A 15 -16.95 -8.66 12.49
N ASN A 16 -16.29 -7.81 11.71
CA ASN A 16 -15.11 -7.08 12.14
C ASN A 16 -15.46 -5.66 12.57
N GLN A 17 -15.00 -5.26 13.75
CA GLN A 17 -15.14 -3.88 14.24
C GLN A 17 -14.37 -2.88 13.36
N ASN A 18 -13.22 -3.29 12.80
CA ASN A 18 -12.37 -2.47 11.95
C ASN A 18 -12.03 -3.25 10.67
N LEU A 19 -12.13 -2.59 9.51
CA LEU A 19 -11.98 -3.25 8.21
C LEU A 19 -10.76 -2.79 7.42
N GLN A 20 -10.37 -1.52 7.54
CA GLN A 20 -9.30 -0.96 6.71
C GLN A 20 -8.29 -0.21 7.57
N ALA A 21 -7.03 -0.48 7.28
CA ALA A 21 -5.88 0.30 7.74
C ALA A 21 -4.90 0.39 6.57
N VAL A 22 -4.29 1.56 6.38
CA VAL A 22 -3.29 1.79 5.32
C VAL A 22 -1.91 1.91 5.98
N PRO A 23 -1.19 0.79 6.17
CA PRO A 23 0.15 0.83 6.73
C PRO A 23 1.19 1.27 5.68
N PRO A 24 2.40 1.65 6.12
CA PRO A 24 3.54 1.79 5.22
C PRO A 24 3.89 0.46 4.56
N THR A 25 4.11 0.45 3.25
CA THR A 25 4.57 -0.74 2.53
C THR A 25 6.02 -0.55 2.14
N GLY A 26 6.95 -1.06 2.98
CA GLY A 26 8.39 -0.96 2.77
C GLY A 26 8.89 -1.88 1.66
N SER A 27 9.57 -2.98 2.01
CA SER A 27 10.19 -3.87 1.01
C SER A 27 9.21 -4.51 0.02
N ILE A 28 7.94 -4.69 0.39
CA ILE A 28 6.91 -5.28 -0.48
C ILE A 28 6.58 -4.37 -1.68
N SER A 29 6.77 -3.05 -1.57
CA SER A 29 6.51 -2.13 -2.69
C SER A 29 7.49 -2.32 -3.86
N TYR A 30 8.69 -2.86 -3.61
CA TYR A 30 9.64 -3.20 -4.66
C TYR A 30 9.17 -4.36 -5.53
N ILE A 31 8.53 -5.38 -4.94
CA ILE A 31 7.98 -6.53 -5.67
C ILE A 31 6.77 -6.09 -6.51
N ASN A 32 5.91 -5.26 -5.92
CA ASN A 32 4.67 -4.82 -6.58
C ASN A 32 4.89 -3.73 -7.62
N HIS A 33 6.12 -3.26 -7.83
CA HIS A 33 6.39 -2.07 -8.65
C HIS A 33 5.41 -0.94 -8.25
N ALA A 34 5.41 -0.58 -6.98
CA ALA A 34 4.53 0.45 -6.43
C ALA A 34 5.31 1.42 -5.54
N THR A 35 4.77 2.61 -5.36
CA THR A 35 5.26 3.57 -4.36
C THR A 35 4.95 3.06 -2.96
N SER A 36 5.68 3.54 -1.95
CA SER A 36 5.43 3.12 -0.57
C SER A 36 4.07 3.63 -0.10
N SER A 37 3.09 2.73 -0.05
CA SER A 37 1.71 3.02 0.31
C SER A 37 1.15 4.18 -0.54
N ILE A 38 0.28 5.01 0.03
CA ILE A 38 -0.25 6.22 -0.60
C ILE A 38 0.66 7.45 -0.41
N HIS A 39 1.86 7.25 0.15
CA HIS A 39 2.77 8.37 0.42
C HIS A 39 3.42 8.84 -0.88
N PRO A 40 3.76 10.14 -0.97
CA PRO A 40 4.53 10.64 -2.09
C PRO A 40 5.89 9.91 -2.19
N ILE A 41 6.40 9.78 -3.41
CA ILE A 41 7.69 9.16 -3.66
C ILE A 41 8.82 9.88 -2.91
N VAL A 42 9.71 9.10 -2.31
CA VAL A 42 10.86 9.63 -1.57
C VAL A 42 11.98 10.12 -2.51
N ALA A 43 12.15 9.46 -3.66
CA ALA A 43 13.10 9.84 -4.71
C ALA A 43 12.68 9.25 -6.06
N LYS A 44 13.13 9.86 -7.18
CA LYS A 44 12.88 9.33 -8.53
C LYS A 44 13.68 8.05 -8.81
N VAL A 45 14.87 7.93 -8.23
CA VAL A 45 15.72 6.73 -8.25
C VAL A 45 16.19 6.52 -6.82
N GLU A 46 15.85 5.38 -6.23
CA GLU A 46 16.30 5.05 -4.88
C GLU A 46 17.62 4.27 -4.98
N ILE A 47 18.68 4.81 -4.38
CA ILE A 47 19.99 4.17 -4.30
C ILE A 47 20.08 3.51 -2.93
N ARG A 48 20.20 2.17 -2.92
CA ARG A 48 20.33 1.39 -1.69
C ARG A 48 21.69 0.69 -1.67
N LYS A 49 22.36 0.78 -0.54
CA LYS A 49 23.64 0.09 -0.30
C LYS A 49 23.36 -1.24 0.38
N GLU A 50 23.11 -2.29 -0.41
CA GLU A 50 22.97 -3.65 0.11
C GLU A 50 24.35 -4.34 0.12
N GLY A 51 25.10 -4.16 1.20
CA GLY A 51 26.41 -4.81 1.39
C GLY A 51 27.56 -4.15 0.62
N LYS A 52 28.36 -4.96 -0.11
CA LYS A 52 29.55 -4.53 -0.88
C LYS A 52 29.24 -4.00 -2.29
N GLN A 53 27.98 -4.03 -2.71
CA GLN A 53 27.54 -3.62 -4.06
C GLN A 53 26.44 -2.57 -3.93
N ASP A 54 26.52 -1.53 -4.78
CA ASP A 54 25.46 -0.54 -4.89
C ASP A 54 24.37 -1.09 -5.82
N ALA A 55 23.14 -1.20 -5.32
CA ALA A 55 21.98 -1.66 -6.08
C ALA A 55 21.11 -0.47 -6.49
N PHE A 56 20.82 -0.36 -7.78
CA PHE A 56 20.00 0.71 -8.36
C PHE A 56 18.59 0.17 -8.67
N THR A 57 17.60 0.54 -7.85
CA THR A 57 16.20 0.22 -8.12
C THR A 57 15.53 1.43 -8.75
N THR A 58 15.07 1.28 -9.99
CA THR A 58 14.23 2.28 -10.66
C THR A 58 12.77 2.00 -10.32
N LEU A 59 12.06 2.99 -9.78
CA LEU A 59 10.61 2.88 -9.56
C LEU A 59 9.90 2.91 -10.94
N PRO A 60 8.79 2.19 -11.10
CA PRO A 60 8.04 2.21 -12.34
C PRO A 60 7.59 3.64 -12.66
N ARG A 61 7.67 3.96 -13.96
CA ARG A 61 7.37 5.27 -14.53
C ARG A 61 6.07 5.87 -13.99
N LEU A 62 6.15 7.13 -13.56
CA LEU A 62 5.01 8.05 -13.54
C LEU A 62 4.38 8.16 -14.93
#